data_AF-A0A8S0Q6R5-F1
#
_entry.id   AF-A0A8S0Q6R5-F1
#
_cell.length_a   1.000
_cell.length_b   1.000
_cell.length_c   1.000
_cell.angle_alpha   90.00
_cell.angle_beta   90.00
_cell.angle_gamma   90.00
#
_symmetry.space_group_name_H-M   'P 1'
#
loop_
_entity.id
_entity.type
_entity.pdbx_description
1 polymer ?
#
loop_
_entity_poly.entity_id
_entity_poly.type
_entity_poly.pdbx_seq_one_letter_code
_entity_poly.pdbx_strand_id
1 'polypeptide(L)'
;MPGKKGEVMWPRLVASKILNKRLGSNNFVADFPSDLESNFLEFPRFDSKSLSCSSILNDRVRTENYKIFVSTWNVGGVAPAEDLNMEELLDTCNICDIYVLGFQEVVPLRAANVLGPENSKISLKWNSLIREALNKKSFKNEGKSTESSNQYEFRCIISKQMVGILISVWIRTELRSFVRNPSVSCVGCGIMGCLGNKGSVSVRFRLHETSFCFVCSHLASGGREGDERYRNSNAAEILSRTSFPKGSSLDLPQKILDHDRVIFLGDLNYRISLPESATRLLVNKGEWNALLENDQLRMELKESQVFEGWHEGTIKFAPTYKYYPNSDQYFGGLEGKRGEKKRVPAW
;
A
#
# COMPACT_ATOMS: atom_id res chain seq x y z
N MET A 1 -24.02 -3.33 44.87
CA MET A 1 -24.13 -2.16 43.97
C MET A 1 -23.49 -2.53 42.64
N PRO A 2 -24.19 -2.46 41.48
CA PRO A 2 -23.58 -2.76 40.20
C PRO A 2 -22.75 -1.55 39.73
N GLY A 3 -21.52 -1.82 39.29
CA GLY A 3 -20.57 -0.82 38.82
C GLY A 3 -21.06 -0.08 37.58
N LYS A 4 -20.96 1.26 37.62
CA LYS A 4 -21.19 2.12 36.46
C LYS A 4 -20.21 1.75 35.35
N LYS A 5 -20.72 1.21 34.24
CA LYS A 5 -20.00 1.23 32.96
C LYS A 5 -19.78 2.69 32.60
N GLY A 6 -18.52 3.11 32.53
CA GLY A 6 -18.18 4.43 32.00
C GLY A 6 -18.57 4.47 30.53
N GLU A 7 -19.60 5.24 30.19
CA GLU A 7 -19.86 5.63 28.81
C GLU A 7 -18.67 6.47 28.34
N VAL A 8 -17.90 5.92 27.40
CA VAL A 8 -16.85 6.67 26.72
C VAL A 8 -17.54 7.68 25.81
N MET A 9 -17.70 8.92 26.29
CA MET A 9 -18.20 10.01 25.46
C MET A 9 -17.18 10.34 24.37
N TRP A 10 -17.56 10.09 23.12
CA TRP A 10 -16.78 10.48 21.96
C TRP A 10 -17.01 11.96 21.65
N PRO A 11 -15.96 12.79 21.49
CA PRO A 11 -16.11 14.12 20.92
C PRO A 11 -16.81 14.02 19.56
N ARG A 12 -17.79 14.89 19.29
CA ARG A 12 -18.62 14.85 18.06
C ARG A 12 -17.82 14.71 16.76
N LEU A 13 -16.63 15.33 16.70
CA LEU A 13 -15.70 15.28 15.57
C LEU A 13 -15.09 13.88 15.33
N VAL A 14 -14.89 13.10 16.39
CA VAL A 14 -14.37 11.73 16.30
C VAL A 14 -15.49 10.76 15.91
N ALA A 15 -16.69 10.95 16.49
CA ALA A 15 -17.87 10.14 16.16
C ALA A 15 -18.28 10.26 14.69
N SER A 16 -18.30 11.48 14.12
CA SER A 16 -18.67 11.69 12.71
C SER A 16 -17.67 11.10 11.72
N LYS A 17 -16.37 11.16 12.03
CA LYS A 17 -15.30 10.53 11.23
C LYS A 17 -15.34 8.99 11.27
N ILE A 18 -15.76 8.41 12.40
CA ILE A 18 -15.87 6.95 12.57
C ILE A 18 -17.10 6.39 11.85
N LEU A 19 -18.24 7.08 11.91
CA LEU A 19 -19.50 6.62 11.30
C LEU A 19 -19.44 6.67 9.77
N ASN A 20 -18.74 7.66 9.17
CA ASN A 20 -18.69 7.85 7.72
C ASN A 20 -17.62 7.04 6.98
N LYS A 21 -16.77 6.26 7.66
CA LYS A 21 -15.62 5.54 7.04
C LYS A 21 -15.71 4.01 7.07
N ARG A 22 -16.86 3.44 7.48
CA ARG A 22 -17.01 1.97 7.63
C ARG A 22 -17.23 1.22 6.31
N LEU A 23 -17.46 1.93 5.21
CA LEU A 23 -17.74 1.36 3.89
C LEU A 23 -16.74 1.91 2.88
N GLY A 24 -16.36 1.08 1.91
CA GLY A 24 -15.53 1.51 0.80
C GLY A 24 -16.14 2.70 0.06
N SER A 25 -15.29 3.51 -0.56
CA SER A 25 -15.63 4.78 -1.17
C SER A 25 -14.99 4.90 -2.54
N ASN A 26 -15.58 5.72 -3.40
CA ASN A 26 -14.97 6.13 -4.68
C ASN A 26 -14.27 7.49 -4.56
N ASN A 27 -14.10 8.02 -3.34
CA ASN A 27 -13.41 9.28 -3.08
C ASN A 27 -11.88 9.08 -3.01
N PHE A 28 -11.26 9.10 -4.19
CA PHE A 28 -9.81 9.05 -4.39
C PHE A 28 -9.39 10.00 -5.52
N VAL A 29 -8.11 10.34 -5.57
CA VAL A 29 -7.54 11.13 -6.67
C VAL A 29 -7.18 10.18 -7.83
N ALA A 30 -7.49 10.55 -9.05
CA ALA A 30 -7.12 9.82 -10.26
C ALA A 30 -6.90 10.83 -11.41
N ASP A 31 -6.16 10.41 -12.45
CA ASP A 31 -5.90 11.23 -13.64
C ASP A 31 -7.07 11.28 -14.62
N PHE A 32 -8.14 10.56 -14.30
CA PHE A 32 -9.33 10.44 -15.13
C PHE A 32 -10.54 10.87 -14.31
N PRO A 33 -11.52 11.56 -14.92
CA PRO A 33 -12.73 11.96 -14.23
C PRO A 33 -13.45 10.74 -13.63
N SER A 34 -14.02 10.92 -12.44
CA SER A 34 -14.80 9.92 -11.69
C SER A 34 -16.07 9.46 -12.42
N ASP A 35 -16.49 10.20 -13.45
CA ASP A 35 -17.86 10.20 -13.97
C ASP A 35 -18.05 9.29 -15.18
N LEU A 36 -17.48 8.09 -15.14
CA LEU A 36 -17.61 7.10 -16.23
C LEU A 36 -18.51 5.90 -15.88
N GLU A 37 -19.34 6.01 -14.83
CA GLU A 37 -20.42 5.05 -14.61
C GLU A 37 -21.63 5.27 -15.55
N SER A 38 -21.70 6.37 -16.31
CA SER A 38 -22.89 6.73 -17.12
C SER A 38 -22.83 6.43 -18.62
N ASN A 39 -21.68 6.05 -19.20
CA ASN A 39 -21.56 5.89 -20.68
C ASN A 39 -21.28 4.47 -21.17
N PHE A 40 -21.42 3.43 -20.34
CA PHE A 40 -21.19 2.03 -20.77
C PHE A 40 -22.46 1.20 -21.02
N LEU A 41 -23.63 1.84 -21.19
CA LEU A 41 -24.88 1.14 -21.53
C LEU A 41 -25.26 1.19 -23.02
N GLU A 42 -24.41 1.69 -23.92
CA GLU A 42 -24.61 1.40 -25.35
C GLU A 42 -23.94 0.07 -25.73
N PHE A 43 -24.66 -1.02 -25.44
CA PHE A 43 -24.49 -2.23 -26.23
C PHE A 43 -24.82 -1.89 -27.69
N PRO A 44 -23.97 -2.24 -28.68
CA PRO A 44 -24.40 -2.22 -30.07
C PRO A 44 -25.63 -3.12 -30.16
N ARG A 45 -26.75 -2.60 -30.66
CA ARG A 45 -27.88 -3.44 -31.06
C ARG A 45 -27.38 -4.38 -32.16
N PHE A 46 -26.99 -5.59 -31.77
CA PHE A 46 -26.77 -6.67 -32.70
C PHE A 46 -28.15 -7.13 -33.16
N ASP A 47 -28.54 -6.71 -34.36
CA ASP A 47 -29.66 -7.29 -35.07
C ASP A 47 -29.43 -8.81 -35.17
N SER A 48 -30.38 -9.55 -34.62
CA SER A 48 -30.34 -11.00 -34.53
C SER A 48 -30.43 -11.64 -35.92
N LYS A 49 -29.29 -12.02 -36.48
CA LYS A 49 -29.20 -13.23 -37.30
C LYS A 49 -28.57 -14.31 -36.44
N SER A 50 -29.29 -15.41 -36.26
CA SER A 50 -28.88 -16.55 -35.45
C SER A 50 -27.51 -17.06 -35.90
N LEU A 51 -26.47 -16.79 -35.13
CA LEU A 51 -25.24 -17.59 -35.19
C LEU A 51 -25.43 -18.80 -34.29
N SER A 52 -25.24 -19.97 -34.87
CA SER A 52 -25.30 -21.27 -34.22
C SER A 52 -24.35 -21.33 -33.02
N CYS A 53 -24.83 -21.97 -31.95
CA CYS A 53 -24.15 -22.15 -30.65
C CYS A 53 -22.80 -22.89 -30.70
N SER A 54 -22.28 -23.20 -31.89
CA SER A 54 -21.01 -23.89 -32.12
C SER A 54 -19.81 -22.97 -32.36
N SER A 55 -20.01 -21.65 -32.57
CA SER A 55 -18.90 -20.70 -32.78
C SER A 55 -18.44 -19.94 -31.53
N ILE A 56 -19.11 -20.10 -30.39
CA ILE A 56 -18.80 -19.39 -29.11
C ILE A 56 -17.75 -20.15 -28.28
N LEU A 57 -17.49 -21.43 -28.58
CA LEU A 57 -16.63 -22.30 -27.77
C LEU A 57 -15.13 -22.26 -28.15
N ASN A 58 -14.72 -21.36 -29.04
CA ASN A 58 -13.34 -21.28 -29.53
C ASN A 58 -12.60 -19.98 -29.21
N ASP A 59 -13.17 -19.10 -28.38
CA ASP A 59 -12.38 -18.04 -27.75
C ASP A 59 -11.47 -18.71 -26.72
N ARG A 60 -10.27 -19.08 -27.17
CA ARG A 60 -9.14 -19.36 -26.29
C ARG A 60 -9.05 -18.17 -25.33
N VAL A 61 -9.37 -18.37 -24.05
CA VAL A 61 -9.19 -17.36 -23.00
C VAL A 61 -7.73 -16.93 -23.06
N ARG A 62 -7.47 -15.77 -23.68
CA ARG A 62 -6.12 -15.27 -23.86
C ARG A 62 -5.69 -14.68 -22.52
N THR A 63 -4.89 -15.43 -21.78
CA THR A 63 -4.26 -14.92 -20.56
C THR A 63 -3.15 -13.95 -20.94
N GLU A 64 -3.30 -12.68 -20.57
CA GLU A 64 -2.22 -11.70 -20.65
C GLU A 64 -1.47 -11.66 -19.31
N ASN A 65 -0.13 -11.66 -19.39
CA ASN A 65 0.72 -11.58 -18.21
C ASN A 65 1.23 -10.15 -18.06
N TYR A 66 0.98 -9.54 -16.91
CA TYR A 66 1.45 -8.20 -16.58
C TYR A 66 2.45 -8.23 -15.42
N LYS A 67 3.45 -7.36 -15.49
CA LYS A 67 4.42 -7.13 -14.43
C LYS A 67 3.92 -6.07 -13.47
N ILE A 68 3.98 -6.36 -12.18
CA ILE A 68 3.55 -5.43 -11.12
C ILE A 68 4.76 -5.10 -10.25
N PHE A 69 5.07 -3.82 -10.14
CA PHE A 69 6.01 -3.28 -9.18
C PHE A 69 5.25 -2.84 -7.93
N VAL A 70 5.74 -3.23 -6.75
CA VAL A 70 5.16 -2.84 -5.46
C VAL A 70 6.28 -2.33 -4.56
N SER A 71 6.11 -1.13 -4.00
CA SER A 71 7.05 -0.55 -3.05
C SER A 71 6.33 0.05 -1.85
N THR A 72 7.02 0.05 -0.71
CA THR A 72 6.56 0.69 0.52
C THR A 72 7.67 1.54 1.12
N TRP A 73 7.34 2.74 1.62
CA TRP A 73 8.31 3.62 2.29
C TRP A 73 7.69 4.42 3.43
N ASN A 74 8.18 4.21 4.66
CA ASN A 74 7.91 5.11 5.77
C ASN A 74 8.82 6.35 5.68
N VAL A 75 8.24 7.51 5.37
CA VAL A 75 8.98 8.77 5.11
C VAL A 75 9.16 9.61 6.39
N GLY A 76 8.82 9.07 7.55
CA GLY A 76 9.19 9.62 8.86
C GLY A 76 8.59 11.00 9.19
N GLY A 77 7.45 11.36 8.61
CA GLY A 77 6.81 12.67 8.83
C GLY A 77 7.44 13.81 8.03
N VAL A 78 8.37 13.50 7.11
CA VAL A 78 9.09 14.47 6.30
C VAL A 78 8.40 14.61 4.94
N ALA A 79 8.06 15.84 4.57
CA ALA A 79 7.51 16.12 3.24
C ALA A 79 8.62 15.96 2.19
N PRO A 80 8.32 15.46 0.98
CA PRO A 80 9.33 15.28 -0.04
C PRO A 80 9.88 16.64 -0.48
N ALA A 81 11.18 16.68 -0.79
CA ALA A 81 11.79 17.80 -1.50
C ALA A 81 11.16 17.96 -2.90
N GLU A 82 11.30 19.12 -3.53
CA GLU A 82 10.75 19.35 -4.88
C GLU A 82 11.54 18.61 -5.97
N ASP A 83 12.81 18.34 -5.71
CA ASP A 83 13.78 17.71 -6.61
C ASP A 83 14.10 16.25 -6.20
N LEU A 84 13.28 15.65 -5.33
CA LEU A 84 13.49 14.27 -4.88
C LEU A 84 13.44 13.32 -6.08
N ASN A 85 14.58 12.68 -6.38
CA ASN A 85 14.66 11.69 -7.44
C ASN A 85 13.99 10.38 -7.00
N MET A 86 12.94 9.96 -7.73
CA MET A 86 12.20 8.73 -7.47
C MET A 86 12.64 7.56 -8.37
N GLU A 87 13.55 7.76 -9.32
CA GLU A 87 13.92 6.74 -10.33
C GLU A 87 14.49 5.47 -9.71
N GLU A 88 15.37 5.61 -8.71
CA GLU A 88 15.97 4.47 -8.03
C GLU A 88 14.93 3.68 -7.23
N LEU A 89 14.04 4.37 -6.51
CA LEU A 89 12.96 3.73 -5.77
C LEU A 89 11.98 2.99 -6.69
N LEU A 90 11.78 3.49 -7.92
CA LEU A 90 10.84 2.94 -8.88
C LEU A 90 11.47 1.89 -9.81
N ASP A 91 12.79 1.65 -9.74
CA ASP A 91 13.52 0.79 -10.67
C ASP A 91 13.09 1.02 -12.13
N THR A 92 13.15 2.27 -12.59
CA THR A 92 12.70 2.66 -13.94
C THR A 92 13.50 1.99 -15.07
N CYS A 93 14.59 1.30 -14.73
CA CYS A 93 15.35 0.44 -15.64
C CYS A 93 14.59 -0.85 -16.00
N ASN A 94 13.78 -1.39 -15.09
CA ASN A 94 12.98 -2.60 -15.28
C ASN A 94 11.49 -2.26 -15.34
N ILE A 95 11.06 -1.70 -16.48
CA ILE A 95 9.69 -1.20 -16.66
C ILE A 95 8.65 -2.30 -16.39
N CYS A 96 7.70 -1.96 -15.52
CA CYS A 96 6.53 -2.77 -15.19
C CYS A 96 5.24 -2.20 -15.80
N ASP A 97 4.18 -2.98 -15.85
CA ASP A 97 2.89 -2.55 -16.40
C ASP A 97 2.06 -1.76 -15.38
N ILE A 98 2.20 -2.13 -14.10
CA ILE A 98 1.51 -1.54 -12.96
C ILE A 98 2.56 -1.20 -11.88
N TYR A 99 2.48 0.00 -11.31
CA TYR A 99 3.26 0.43 -10.16
C TYR A 99 2.34 0.74 -8.98
N VAL A 100 2.59 0.12 -7.83
CA VAL A 100 1.84 0.34 -6.58
C VAL A 100 2.79 0.85 -5.52
N LEU A 101 2.53 2.04 -5.01
CA LEU A 101 3.42 2.75 -4.09
C LEU A 101 2.67 3.06 -2.80
N GLY A 102 3.08 2.41 -1.71
CA GLY A 102 2.61 2.66 -0.36
C GLY A 102 3.58 3.57 0.40
N PHE A 103 3.05 4.57 1.09
CA PHE A 103 3.84 5.41 1.97
C PHE A 103 3.22 5.48 3.36
N GLN A 104 4.08 5.57 4.38
CA GLN A 104 3.68 5.77 5.76
C GLN A 104 4.34 7.03 6.33
N GLU A 105 3.69 7.64 7.30
CA GLU A 105 4.10 8.92 7.89
C GLU A 105 4.31 10.04 6.85
N VAL A 106 3.49 10.11 5.79
CA VAL A 106 3.61 11.21 4.80
C VAL A 106 3.32 12.59 5.38
N VAL A 107 2.73 12.65 6.58
CA VAL A 107 2.47 13.88 7.33
C VAL A 107 3.01 13.75 8.76
N PRO A 108 3.50 14.83 9.37
CA PRO A 108 3.88 14.81 10.78
C PRO A 108 2.64 14.55 11.66
N LEU A 109 2.79 13.77 12.73
CA LEU A 109 1.71 13.44 13.66
C LEU A 109 1.37 14.64 14.57
N ARG A 110 0.69 15.64 14.00
CA ARG A 110 0.10 16.78 14.72
C ARG A 110 -1.41 16.58 14.85
N ALA A 111 -2.01 17.06 15.95
CA ALA A 111 -3.46 16.94 16.17
C ALA A 111 -4.29 17.44 14.98
N ALA A 112 -3.85 18.53 14.34
CA ALA A 112 -4.48 19.06 13.12
C ALA A 112 -4.48 18.05 11.94
N ASN A 113 -3.42 17.25 11.78
CA ASN A 113 -3.33 16.28 10.67
C ASN A 113 -4.15 15.01 10.93
N VAL A 114 -4.40 14.69 12.20
CA VAL A 114 -5.19 13.52 12.59
C VAL A 114 -6.69 13.85 12.69
N LEU A 115 -7.01 15.00 13.29
CA LEU A 115 -8.38 15.42 13.60
C LEU A 115 -8.94 16.46 12.63
N GLY A 116 -8.10 17.18 11.89
CA GLY A 116 -8.53 18.13 10.87
C GLY A 116 -9.00 17.48 9.55
N PRO A 117 -9.45 18.30 8.58
CA PRO A 117 -9.87 17.81 7.28
C PRO A 117 -8.71 17.12 6.53
N GLU A 118 -9.05 16.19 5.65
CA GLU A 118 -8.05 15.52 4.78
C GLU A 118 -7.40 16.57 3.87
N ASN A 119 -6.08 16.70 3.94
CA ASN A 119 -5.32 17.66 3.12
C ASN A 119 -4.57 16.91 2.03
N SER A 120 -5.05 17.02 0.79
CA SER A 120 -4.49 16.32 -0.36
C SER A 120 -3.18 16.92 -0.88
N LYS A 121 -2.76 18.11 -0.43
CA LYS A 121 -1.55 18.79 -0.95
C LYS A 121 -0.31 17.90 -0.92
N ILE A 122 -0.13 17.13 0.15
CA ILE A 122 1.02 16.25 0.30
C ILE A 122 0.92 15.05 -0.65
N SER A 123 -0.23 14.39 -0.74
CA SER A 123 -0.46 13.32 -1.72
C SER A 123 -0.28 13.79 -3.17
N LEU A 124 -0.71 15.00 -3.51
CA LEU A 124 -0.53 15.58 -4.84
C LEU A 124 0.95 15.84 -5.15
N LYS A 125 1.74 16.28 -4.16
CA LYS A 125 3.19 16.45 -4.34
C LYS A 125 3.88 15.11 -4.63
N TRP A 126 3.58 14.07 -3.85
CA TRP A 126 4.08 12.72 -4.14
C TRP A 126 3.66 12.23 -5.54
N ASN A 127 2.40 12.42 -5.92
CA ASN A 127 1.92 12.02 -7.23
C ASN A 127 2.64 12.77 -8.37
N SER A 128 2.99 14.04 -8.17
CA SER A 128 3.76 14.81 -9.15
C SER A 128 5.14 14.21 -9.37
N LEU A 129 5.87 13.91 -8.29
CA LEU A 129 7.21 13.31 -8.35
C LEU A 129 7.20 11.92 -9.01
N ILE A 130 6.20 11.09 -8.66
CA ILE A 130 6.05 9.76 -9.25
C ILE A 130 5.74 9.86 -10.74
N ARG A 131 4.83 10.77 -11.13
CA ARG A 131 4.49 11.00 -12.53
C ARG A 131 5.71 11.40 -13.34
N GLU A 132 6.48 12.35 -12.82
CA GLU A 132 7.69 12.85 -13.48
C GLU A 132 8.68 11.70 -13.69
N ALA A 133 8.96 10.92 -12.66
CA ALA A 133 9.90 9.80 -12.74
C ALA A 133 9.44 8.69 -13.69
N LEU A 134 8.17 8.28 -13.65
CA LEU A 134 7.64 7.23 -14.52
C LEU A 134 7.54 7.65 -16.00
N ASN A 135 7.34 8.95 -16.27
CA ASN A 135 7.16 9.47 -17.63
C ASN A 135 8.39 10.21 -18.17
N LYS A 136 9.52 10.15 -17.46
CA LYS A 136 10.74 10.82 -17.88
C LYS A 136 11.23 10.23 -19.21
N LYS A 137 11.53 11.11 -20.16
CA LYS A 137 12.20 10.72 -21.41
C LYS A 137 13.65 10.40 -21.11
N SER A 138 14.05 9.13 -21.26
CA SER A 138 15.48 8.82 -21.33
C SER A 138 16.04 9.46 -22.59
N PHE A 139 16.76 10.58 -22.44
CA PHE A 139 17.61 11.09 -23.51
C PHE A 139 18.78 10.11 -23.68
N LYS A 140 18.56 9.02 -24.42
CA LYS A 140 19.66 8.22 -24.94
C LYS A 140 20.27 9.02 -26.09
N ASN A 141 21.39 9.67 -25.78
CA ASN A 141 22.43 10.26 -26.63
C ASN A 141 22.08 10.58 -28.09
N GLU A 142 22.22 11.87 -28.41
CA GLU A 142 22.48 12.38 -29.76
C GLU A 142 23.44 11.45 -30.52
N GLY A 143 22.98 10.86 -31.63
CA GLY A 143 23.90 10.28 -32.61
C GLY A 143 23.46 9.04 -33.39
N LYS A 144 22.36 8.35 -33.04
CA LYS A 144 21.83 7.26 -33.89
C LYS A 144 20.31 7.25 -33.93
N SER A 145 19.77 7.82 -35.01
CA SER A 145 18.42 7.58 -35.49
C SER A 145 18.27 6.11 -35.91
N THR A 146 17.64 5.29 -35.08
CA THR A 146 16.86 4.10 -35.50
C THR A 146 16.22 3.44 -34.27
N GLU A 147 14.95 3.09 -34.44
CA GLU A 147 14.07 2.29 -33.57
C GLU A 147 13.32 3.04 -32.48
N SER A 148 12.00 3.10 -32.69
CA SER A 148 10.94 3.51 -31.78
C SER A 148 11.16 2.90 -30.39
N SER A 149 11.72 3.66 -29.46
CA SER A 149 11.55 3.34 -28.06
C SER A 149 10.04 3.40 -27.79
N ASN A 150 9.44 2.25 -27.50
CA ASN A 150 8.06 2.18 -27.01
C ASN A 150 8.04 2.88 -25.64
N GLN A 151 7.90 4.20 -25.66
CA GLN A 151 7.82 5.00 -24.46
C GLN A 151 6.40 4.85 -23.92
N TYR A 152 6.28 4.11 -22.82
CA TYR A 152 5.02 3.96 -22.14
C TYR A 152 4.70 5.23 -21.36
N GLU A 153 3.49 5.73 -21.52
CA GLU A 153 2.94 6.76 -20.64
C GLU A 153 2.25 6.06 -19.46
N PHE A 154 2.47 6.55 -18.25
CA PHE A 154 1.85 6.07 -17.02
C PHE A 154 0.86 7.09 -16.45
N ARG A 155 -0.27 6.57 -15.98
CA ARG A 155 -1.37 7.35 -15.38
C ARG A 155 -1.75 6.78 -14.03
N CYS A 156 -2.05 7.67 -13.08
CA CYS A 156 -2.56 7.32 -11.77
C CYS A 156 -4.05 6.98 -11.87
N ILE A 157 -4.42 5.74 -11.52
CA ILE A 157 -5.81 5.29 -11.51
C ILE A 157 -6.45 5.41 -10.14
N ILE A 158 -5.67 5.34 -9.06
CA ILE A 158 -6.12 5.47 -7.68
C ILE A 158 -5.00 6.08 -6.85
N SER A 159 -5.28 7.16 -6.13
CA SER A 159 -4.42 7.71 -5.09
C SER A 159 -5.26 8.10 -3.88
N LYS A 160 -5.01 7.47 -2.73
CA LYS A 160 -5.78 7.71 -1.50
C LYS A 160 -4.88 7.85 -0.28
N GLN A 161 -5.13 8.91 0.47
CA GLN A 161 -4.49 9.20 1.75
C GLN A 161 -5.45 8.96 2.92
N MET A 162 -4.96 8.39 4.02
CA MET A 162 -5.60 8.41 5.34
C MET A 162 -4.58 8.85 6.38
N VAL A 163 -4.71 10.09 6.87
CA VAL A 163 -3.76 10.69 7.83
C VAL A 163 -2.34 10.60 7.28
N GLY A 164 -1.51 9.67 7.77
CA GLY A 164 -0.12 9.47 7.36
C GLY A 164 0.10 8.29 6.42
N ILE A 165 -0.94 7.54 6.04
CA ILE A 165 -0.85 6.40 5.12
C ILE A 165 -1.32 6.87 3.75
N LEU A 166 -0.52 6.63 2.71
CA LEU A 166 -0.85 6.94 1.32
C LEU A 166 -0.63 5.67 0.50
N ILE A 167 -1.51 5.43 -0.47
CA ILE A 167 -1.27 4.46 -1.54
C ILE A 167 -1.63 5.10 -2.87
N SER A 168 -0.79 4.87 -3.87
CA SER A 168 -1.05 5.27 -5.26
C SER A 168 -0.80 4.09 -6.22
N VAL A 169 -1.66 3.96 -7.22
CA VAL A 169 -1.60 2.93 -8.26
C VAL A 169 -1.50 3.60 -9.61
N TRP A 170 -0.44 3.26 -10.34
CA TRP A 170 -0.11 3.79 -11.65
C TRP A 170 -0.08 2.66 -12.66
N ILE A 171 -0.59 2.91 -13.85
CA ILE A 171 -0.66 1.91 -14.90
C ILE A 171 -0.29 2.53 -16.24
N ARG A 172 0.25 1.71 -17.16
CA ARG A 172 0.42 2.10 -18.56
C ARG A 172 -0.91 2.61 -19.13
N THR A 173 -0.89 3.74 -19.85
CA THR A 173 -2.08 4.41 -20.40
C THR A 173 -2.93 3.46 -21.25
N GLU A 174 -2.28 2.59 -22.04
CA GLU A 174 -2.97 1.60 -22.90
C GLU A 174 -3.79 0.56 -22.13
N LEU A 175 -3.45 0.28 -20.86
CA LEU A 175 -4.19 -0.67 -20.04
C LEU A 175 -5.42 -0.04 -19.37
N ARG A 176 -5.54 1.29 -19.40
CA ARG A 176 -6.58 2.03 -18.69
C ARG A 176 -8.00 1.62 -19.09
N SER A 177 -8.24 1.32 -20.36
CA SER A 177 -9.56 0.91 -20.87
C SER A 177 -10.04 -0.41 -20.28
N PHE A 178 -9.12 -1.25 -19.78
CA PHE A 178 -9.41 -2.53 -19.16
C PHE A 178 -9.56 -2.46 -17.63
N VAL A 179 -9.25 -1.31 -17.03
CA VAL A 179 -9.44 -1.07 -15.59
C VAL A 179 -10.90 -0.75 -15.31
N ARG A 180 -11.53 -1.57 -14.46
CA ARG A 180 -12.93 -1.43 -14.06
C ARG A 180 -13.09 -1.39 -12.55
N ASN A 181 -14.13 -0.69 -12.11
CA ASN A 181 -14.58 -0.60 -10.71
C ASN A 181 -13.46 -0.31 -9.69
N PRO A 182 -12.66 0.76 -9.86
CA PRO A 182 -11.72 1.19 -8.82
C PRO A 182 -12.47 1.60 -7.54
N SER A 183 -11.98 1.17 -6.39
CA SER A 183 -12.56 1.53 -5.09
C SER A 183 -11.52 1.51 -3.98
N VAL A 184 -11.75 2.27 -2.91
CA VAL A 184 -10.84 2.36 -1.76
C VAL A 184 -11.57 2.12 -0.46
N SER A 185 -10.86 1.61 0.55
CA SER A 185 -11.37 1.39 1.90
C SER A 185 -10.29 1.77 2.91
N CYS A 186 -10.65 2.56 3.92
CA CYS A 186 -9.71 3.07 4.91
C CYS A 186 -10.08 2.53 6.29
N VAL A 187 -9.17 1.79 6.94
CA VAL A 187 -9.38 1.26 8.29
C VAL A 187 -8.38 1.91 9.23
N GLY A 188 -8.85 2.70 10.20
CA GLY A 188 -8.00 3.24 11.26
C GLY A 188 -7.92 2.29 12.46
N CYS A 189 -6.70 1.96 12.90
CA CYS A 189 -6.36 1.11 14.05
C CYS A 189 -5.57 1.86 15.14
N GLY A 190 -5.42 3.18 15.00
CA GLY A 190 -4.63 4.03 15.89
C GLY A 190 -5.30 4.26 17.25
N ILE A 191 -5.15 5.47 17.80
CA ILE A 191 -5.70 5.82 19.12
C ILE A 191 -7.19 5.42 19.19
N MET A 192 -7.55 4.67 20.24
CA MET A 192 -8.89 4.10 20.48
C MET A 192 -9.42 3.17 19.37
N GLY A 193 -8.54 2.54 18.58
CA GLY A 193 -8.91 1.59 17.51
C GLY A 193 -9.61 2.24 16.31
N CYS A 194 -9.50 3.57 16.17
CA CYS A 194 -10.29 4.32 15.20
C CYS A 194 -9.52 5.44 14.48
N LEU A 195 -8.45 5.98 15.06
CA LEU A 195 -7.68 7.06 14.45
C LEU A 195 -6.76 6.54 13.34
N GLY A 196 -6.61 7.31 12.26
CA GLY A 196 -5.93 6.86 11.03
C GLY A 196 -4.40 6.93 11.05
N ASN A 197 -3.75 7.24 12.16
CA ASN A 197 -2.27 7.26 12.25
C ASN A 197 -1.65 5.85 12.22
N LYS A 198 -2.47 4.82 12.45
CA LYS A 198 -2.20 3.39 12.25
C LYS A 198 -3.42 2.77 11.57
N GLY A 199 -3.23 1.65 10.90
CA GLY A 199 -4.29 0.97 10.14
C GLY A 199 -3.91 0.80 8.68
N SER A 200 -4.85 0.96 7.75
CA SER A 200 -4.62 0.77 6.32
C SER A 200 -5.40 1.70 5.40
N VAL A 201 -4.85 1.86 4.19
CA VAL A 201 -5.60 2.23 2.99
C VAL A 201 -5.55 1.05 2.03
N SER A 202 -6.70 0.44 1.78
CA SER A 202 -6.87 -0.68 0.87
C SER A 202 -7.48 -0.18 -0.43
N VAL A 203 -6.96 -0.62 -1.58
CA VAL A 203 -7.50 -0.29 -2.90
C VAL A 203 -7.85 -1.57 -3.65
N ARG A 204 -8.89 -1.52 -4.45
CA ARG A 204 -9.23 -2.59 -5.38
C ARG A 204 -9.61 -2.06 -6.74
N PHE A 205 -9.38 -2.88 -7.76
CA PHE A 205 -9.87 -2.69 -9.11
C PHE A 205 -9.87 -4.05 -9.83
N ARG A 206 -10.55 -4.12 -10.96
CA ARG A 206 -10.47 -5.24 -11.89
C ARG A 206 -9.66 -4.80 -13.10
N LEU A 207 -8.72 -5.62 -13.56
CA LEU A 207 -8.04 -5.43 -14.84
C LEU A 207 -8.43 -6.62 -15.73
N HIS A 208 -9.13 -6.34 -16.83
CA HIS A 208 -9.86 -7.36 -17.58
C HIS A 208 -10.84 -8.11 -16.67
N GLU A 209 -10.59 -9.41 -16.49
CA GLU A 209 -11.39 -10.30 -15.66
C GLU A 209 -10.72 -10.65 -14.33
N THR A 210 -9.51 -10.14 -14.06
CA THR A 210 -8.77 -10.40 -12.81
C THR A 210 -8.96 -9.26 -11.81
N SER A 211 -9.39 -9.60 -10.61
CA SER A 211 -9.55 -8.68 -9.48
C SER A 211 -8.28 -8.56 -8.65
N PHE A 212 -7.92 -7.31 -8.33
CA PHE A 212 -6.75 -6.98 -7.53
C PHE A 212 -7.16 -6.27 -6.25
N CYS A 213 -6.49 -6.58 -5.14
CA CYS A 213 -6.56 -5.81 -3.89
C CYS A 213 -5.15 -5.53 -3.35
N PHE A 214 -4.83 -4.25 -3.14
CA PHE A 214 -3.58 -3.83 -2.51
C PHE A 214 -3.88 -3.17 -1.17
N VAL A 215 -3.20 -3.59 -0.12
CA VAL A 215 -3.40 -3.10 1.24
C VAL A 215 -2.11 -2.41 1.70
N CYS A 216 -2.09 -1.08 1.75
CA CYS A 216 -0.99 -0.32 2.34
C CYS A 216 -1.29 -0.06 3.82
N SER A 217 -0.46 -0.59 4.70
CA SER A 217 -0.69 -0.55 6.15
C SER A 217 0.43 0.15 6.92
N HIS A 218 0.08 0.57 8.13
CA HIS A 218 1.02 1.04 9.14
C HIS A 218 0.54 0.46 10.48
N LEU A 219 1.15 -0.64 10.92
CA LEU A 219 0.72 -1.38 12.11
C LEU A 219 1.34 -0.82 13.39
N ALA A 220 0.82 -1.26 14.54
CA ALA A 220 1.29 -0.85 15.85
C ALA A 220 2.82 -0.96 15.99
N SER A 221 3.44 0.16 16.35
CA SER A 221 4.87 0.18 16.67
C SER A 221 5.10 -0.28 18.11
N GLY A 222 6.33 -0.68 18.41
CA GLY A 222 6.67 -1.23 19.70
C GLY A 222 7.92 -2.06 19.60
N GLY A 223 8.52 -2.40 20.72
CA GLY A 223 9.71 -3.26 20.76
C GLY A 223 9.86 -3.96 22.10
N ARG A 224 8.82 -3.91 22.92
CA ARG A 224 8.71 -4.72 24.13
C ARG A 224 8.18 -6.08 23.73
N GLU A 225 8.55 -7.08 24.50
CA GLU A 225 7.95 -8.41 24.42
C GLU A 225 6.43 -8.30 24.55
N GLY A 226 5.68 -8.98 23.67
CA GLY A 226 4.22 -8.90 23.62
C GLY A 226 3.67 -7.83 22.68
N ASP A 227 4.48 -6.86 22.22
CA ASP A 227 3.99 -5.79 21.33
C ASP A 227 3.54 -6.35 19.96
N GLU A 228 3.99 -7.56 19.56
CA GLU A 228 3.57 -8.26 18.34
C GLU A 228 2.06 -8.53 18.31
N ARG A 229 1.45 -8.77 19.46
CA ARG A 229 0.00 -9.01 19.57
C ARG A 229 -0.82 -7.80 19.12
N TYR A 230 -0.31 -6.58 19.33
CA TYR A 230 -0.99 -5.37 18.83
C TYR A 230 -0.90 -5.25 17.30
N ARG A 231 0.21 -5.70 16.70
CA ARG A 231 0.35 -5.76 15.23
C ARG A 231 -0.60 -6.80 14.65
N ASN A 232 -0.66 -8.00 15.25
CA ASN A 232 -1.58 -9.06 14.86
C ASN A 232 -3.04 -8.58 14.97
N SER A 233 -3.39 -7.90 16.07
CA SER A 233 -4.72 -7.32 16.26
C SER A 233 -5.04 -6.26 15.22
N ASN A 234 -4.09 -5.39 14.84
CA ASN A 234 -4.30 -4.42 13.76
C ASN A 234 -4.51 -5.10 12.41
N ALA A 235 -3.69 -6.10 12.07
CA ALA A 235 -3.83 -6.85 10.83
C ALA A 235 -5.19 -7.58 10.76
N ALA A 236 -5.61 -8.24 11.83
CA ALA A 236 -6.90 -8.92 11.90
C ALA A 236 -8.07 -7.94 11.77
N GLU A 237 -7.95 -6.77 12.40
CA GLU A 237 -8.93 -5.70 12.29
C GLU A 237 -9.03 -5.13 10.87
N ILE A 238 -7.90 -4.94 10.18
CA ILE A 238 -7.84 -4.52 8.78
C ILE A 238 -8.52 -5.54 7.88
N LEU A 239 -8.20 -6.83 8.03
CA LEU A 239 -8.80 -7.92 7.24
C LEU A 239 -10.32 -8.00 7.44
N SER A 240 -10.77 -7.86 8.69
CA SER A 240 -12.19 -7.93 9.05
C SER A 240 -12.98 -6.70 8.59
N ARG A 241 -12.48 -5.48 8.86
CA ARG A 241 -13.20 -4.22 8.64
C ARG A 241 -13.09 -3.70 7.22
N THR A 242 -12.04 -4.05 6.47
CA THR A 242 -11.95 -3.64 5.06
C THR A 242 -13.16 -4.20 4.31
N SER A 243 -13.83 -3.31 3.58
CA SER A 243 -14.98 -3.67 2.77
C SER A 243 -15.09 -2.72 1.59
N PHE A 244 -15.38 -3.25 0.42
CA PHE A 244 -15.66 -2.50 -0.79
C PHE A 244 -17.16 -2.56 -1.16
N PRO A 245 -17.69 -1.59 -1.92
CA PRO A 245 -19.06 -1.63 -2.40
C PRO A 245 -19.29 -2.85 -3.31
N LYS A 246 -20.48 -3.45 -3.24
CA LYS A 246 -20.88 -4.55 -4.13
C LYS A 246 -20.99 -4.10 -5.60
N GLY A 247 -21.21 -2.81 -5.86
CA GLY A 247 -21.55 -2.32 -7.19
C GLY A 247 -22.95 -2.77 -7.65
N SER A 248 -23.32 -2.43 -8.87
CA SER A 248 -24.60 -2.82 -9.49
C SER A 248 -24.65 -4.30 -9.90
N SER A 249 -23.48 -4.92 -10.14
CA SER A 249 -23.33 -6.36 -10.37
C SER A 249 -23.04 -7.07 -9.04
N LEU A 250 -23.77 -8.14 -8.72
CA LEU A 250 -23.63 -8.91 -7.47
C LEU A 250 -22.30 -9.68 -7.33
N ASP A 251 -21.39 -9.56 -8.30
CA ASP A 251 -20.19 -10.40 -8.45
C ASP A 251 -18.87 -9.67 -8.11
N LEU A 252 -18.91 -8.42 -7.61
CA LEU A 252 -17.66 -7.75 -7.22
C LEU A 252 -17.16 -8.23 -5.85
N PRO A 253 -15.86 -8.59 -5.73
CA PRO A 253 -15.22 -8.90 -4.45
C PRO A 253 -15.43 -7.79 -3.42
N GLN A 254 -15.76 -8.16 -2.18
CA GLN A 254 -16.07 -7.20 -1.11
C GLN A 254 -15.00 -7.15 -0.05
N LYS A 255 -14.45 -8.30 0.33
CA LYS A 255 -13.38 -8.43 1.32
C LYS A 255 -12.03 -8.57 0.63
N ILE A 256 -10.97 -8.31 1.39
CA ILE A 256 -9.60 -8.37 0.88
C ILE A 256 -9.32 -9.72 0.21
N LEU A 257 -9.66 -10.82 0.90
CA LEU A 257 -9.38 -12.19 0.46
C LEU A 257 -10.35 -12.72 -0.61
N ASP A 258 -11.38 -11.96 -0.99
CA ASP A 258 -12.30 -12.33 -2.08
C ASP A 258 -11.69 -12.07 -3.47
N HIS A 259 -10.53 -11.39 -3.55
CA HIS A 259 -9.92 -10.99 -4.81
C HIS A 259 -8.91 -12.04 -5.30
N ASP A 260 -8.74 -12.14 -6.62
CA ASP A 260 -7.83 -13.11 -7.25
C ASP A 260 -6.37 -12.87 -6.89
N ARG A 261 -5.96 -11.59 -6.81
CA ARG A 261 -4.60 -11.16 -6.52
C ARG A 261 -4.60 -10.16 -5.38
N VAL A 262 -4.00 -10.54 -4.25
CA VAL A 262 -3.92 -9.71 -3.06
C VAL A 262 -2.48 -9.45 -2.68
N ILE A 263 -2.12 -8.20 -2.44
CA ILE A 263 -0.80 -7.81 -1.94
C ILE A 263 -0.97 -6.93 -0.70
N PHE A 264 -0.39 -7.38 0.42
CA PHE A 264 -0.36 -6.65 1.68
C PHE A 264 1.05 -6.08 1.86
N LEU A 265 1.14 -4.75 1.92
CA LEU A 265 2.38 -4.00 2.00
C LEU A 265 2.28 -2.95 3.11
N GLY A 266 3.42 -2.37 3.49
CA GLY A 266 3.44 -1.26 4.43
C GLY A 266 4.60 -1.29 5.42
N ASP A 267 4.52 -0.42 6.41
CA ASP A 267 5.33 -0.50 7.61
C ASP A 267 4.60 -1.40 8.63
N LEU A 268 4.89 -2.69 8.55
CA LEU A 268 4.28 -3.71 9.41
C LEU A 268 4.83 -3.67 10.84
N ASN A 269 5.93 -2.97 11.08
CA ASN A 269 6.53 -2.73 12.40
C ASN A 269 6.93 -3.99 13.20
N TYR A 270 6.92 -5.18 12.61
CA TYR A 270 7.49 -6.38 13.24
C TYR A 270 8.98 -6.19 13.50
N ARG A 271 9.48 -6.85 14.54
CA ARG A 271 10.85 -6.67 15.03
C ARG A 271 11.58 -8.00 15.10
N ILE A 272 12.88 -7.93 15.33
CA ILE A 272 13.70 -9.11 15.60
C ILE A 272 13.59 -9.46 17.08
N SER A 273 13.18 -10.68 17.39
CA SER A 273 13.08 -11.25 18.75
C SER A 273 14.44 -11.70 19.28
N LEU A 274 15.42 -10.79 19.25
CA LEU A 274 16.76 -10.99 19.81
C LEU A 274 17.14 -9.82 20.72
N PRO A 275 18.02 -10.04 21.72
CA PRO A 275 18.64 -8.95 22.47
C PRO A 275 19.37 -7.98 21.53
N GLU A 276 19.32 -6.68 21.83
CA GLU A 276 19.90 -5.64 20.97
C GLU A 276 21.35 -5.93 20.56
N SER A 277 22.20 -6.34 21.51
CA SER A 277 23.62 -6.61 21.26
C SER A 277 23.81 -7.76 20.26
N ALA A 278 22.99 -8.81 20.36
CA ALA A 278 23.01 -9.94 19.45
C ALA A 278 22.50 -9.52 18.06
N THR A 279 21.40 -8.78 17.98
CA THR A 279 20.88 -8.27 16.70
C THR A 279 21.92 -7.43 15.97
N ARG A 280 22.55 -6.47 16.66
CA ARG A 280 23.58 -5.61 16.04
C ARG A 280 24.81 -6.41 15.62
N LEU A 281 25.22 -7.42 16.39
CA LEU A 281 26.34 -8.29 16.01
C LEU A 281 26.06 -9.02 14.70
N LEU A 282 24.87 -9.59 14.53
CA LEU A 282 24.48 -10.29 13.30
C LEU A 282 24.36 -9.31 12.12
N VAL A 283 23.80 -8.12 12.34
CA VAL A 283 23.73 -7.07 11.33
C VAL A 283 25.12 -6.67 10.83
N ASN A 284 26.07 -6.46 11.74
CA ASN A 284 27.44 -6.09 11.38
C ASN A 284 28.18 -7.20 10.62
N LYS A 285 27.79 -8.46 10.81
CA LYS A 285 28.35 -9.62 10.08
C LYS A 285 27.65 -9.89 8.75
N GLY A 286 26.52 -9.22 8.46
CA GLY A 286 25.71 -9.52 7.27
C GLY A 286 24.96 -10.86 7.34
N GLU A 287 24.73 -11.39 8.55
CA GLU A 287 24.12 -12.70 8.78
C GLU A 287 22.59 -12.63 8.74
N TRP A 288 22.04 -12.33 7.56
CA TRP A 288 20.60 -12.09 7.37
C TRP A 288 19.74 -13.30 7.70
N ASN A 289 20.20 -14.52 7.36
CA ASN A 289 19.44 -15.75 7.62
C ASN A 289 19.21 -15.96 9.13
N ALA A 290 20.25 -15.78 9.95
CA ALA A 290 20.15 -15.91 11.41
C ALA A 290 19.22 -14.85 12.03
N LEU A 291 19.20 -13.64 11.47
CA LEU A 291 18.25 -12.61 11.89
C LEU A 291 16.81 -12.97 11.50
N LEU A 292 16.59 -13.46 10.28
CA LEU A 292 15.28 -13.85 9.76
C LEU A 292 14.66 -15.06 10.48
N GLU A 293 15.48 -15.92 11.11
CA GLU A 293 14.98 -16.98 12.00
C GLU A 293 14.29 -16.41 13.25
N ASN A 294 14.60 -15.17 13.62
CA ASN A 294 14.07 -14.48 14.78
C ASN A 294 13.18 -13.29 14.39
N ASP A 295 12.83 -13.15 13.12
CA ASP A 295 11.92 -12.11 12.65
C ASP A 295 10.47 -12.44 13.03
N GLN A 296 9.81 -11.50 13.71
CA GLN A 296 8.45 -11.72 14.22
C GLN A 296 7.43 -11.96 13.11
N LEU A 297 7.51 -11.28 11.98
CA LEU A 297 6.56 -11.52 10.89
C LEU A 297 6.71 -12.94 10.33
N ARG A 298 7.95 -13.41 10.16
CA ARG A 298 8.21 -14.79 9.73
C ARG A 298 7.73 -15.84 10.73
N MET A 299 7.82 -15.56 12.03
CA MET A 299 7.24 -16.45 13.03
C MET A 299 5.71 -16.49 12.90
N GLU A 300 5.06 -15.34 12.77
CA GLU A 300 3.59 -15.25 12.58
C GLU A 300 3.10 -15.93 11.29
N LEU A 301 3.89 -15.88 10.21
CA LEU A 301 3.62 -16.58 8.96
C LEU A 301 3.72 -18.11 9.12
N LYS A 302 4.60 -18.61 9.99
CA LYS A 302 4.78 -20.05 10.24
C LYS A 302 3.76 -20.62 11.22
N GLU A 303 3.33 -19.82 12.21
CA GLU A 303 2.46 -20.26 13.31
C GLU A 303 0.95 -20.20 12.99
N SER A 304 0.57 -20.07 11.70
CA SER A 304 -0.82 -20.00 11.21
C SER A 304 -1.70 -19.04 12.00
N GLN A 305 -1.22 -17.81 12.23
CA GLN A 305 -2.00 -16.76 12.89
C GLN A 305 -2.68 -15.84 11.85
N VAL A 306 -2.54 -14.53 12.00
CA VAL A 306 -3.26 -13.54 11.18
C VAL A 306 -2.85 -13.54 9.70
N PHE A 307 -1.66 -14.05 9.39
CA PHE A 307 -1.12 -14.14 8.03
C PHE A 307 -1.07 -15.57 7.49
N GLU A 308 -1.93 -16.47 7.98
CA GLU A 308 -2.08 -17.80 7.37
C GLU A 308 -2.38 -17.70 5.86
N GLY A 309 -1.66 -18.48 5.05
CA GLY A 309 -1.78 -18.52 3.59
C GLY A 309 -1.09 -17.37 2.83
N TRP A 310 -0.50 -16.40 3.53
CA TRP A 310 0.31 -15.35 2.90
C TRP A 310 1.72 -15.82 2.60
N HIS A 311 2.33 -15.22 1.57
CA HIS A 311 3.66 -15.57 1.11
C HIS A 311 4.52 -14.32 1.00
N GLU A 312 5.74 -14.40 1.52
CA GLU A 312 6.75 -13.35 1.42
C GLU A 312 7.93 -13.84 0.58
N GLY A 313 8.48 -12.95 -0.25
CA GLY A 313 9.68 -13.23 -1.03
C GLY A 313 10.90 -13.50 -0.15
N THR A 314 11.97 -14.04 -0.75
CA THR A 314 13.23 -14.22 -0.02
C THR A 314 13.89 -12.86 0.22
N ILE A 315 14.05 -12.48 1.49
CA ILE A 315 14.75 -11.27 1.89
C ILE A 315 16.26 -11.50 1.75
N LYS A 316 16.91 -10.62 0.97
CA LYS A 316 18.36 -10.65 0.69
C LYS A 316 19.05 -9.31 0.97
N PHE A 317 18.35 -8.40 1.65
CA PHE A 317 18.78 -7.05 1.93
C PHE A 317 18.80 -6.81 3.45
N ALA A 318 19.56 -5.80 3.88
CA ALA A 318 19.69 -5.46 5.29
C ALA A 318 18.37 -4.94 5.89
N PRO A 319 18.20 -5.01 7.23
CA PRO A 319 17.06 -4.41 7.92
C PRO A 319 16.79 -2.94 7.51
N THR A 320 15.54 -2.55 7.32
CA THR A 320 15.20 -1.23 6.75
C THR A 320 14.99 -0.13 7.81
N TYR A 321 14.93 -0.52 9.09
CA TYR A 321 14.71 0.37 10.22
C TYR A 321 15.79 0.17 11.28
N LYS A 322 16.33 1.18 11.97
CA LYS A 322 16.20 2.63 11.77
C LYS A 322 17.56 3.24 11.44
N TYR A 323 17.63 4.01 10.37
CA TYR A 323 18.82 4.75 9.97
C TYR A 323 18.87 6.16 10.53
N TYR A 324 20.08 6.73 10.64
CA TYR A 324 20.25 8.17 10.70
C TYR A 324 19.87 8.79 9.34
N PRO A 325 19.21 9.96 9.29
CA PRO A 325 18.92 10.61 8.01
C PRO A 325 20.18 10.85 7.20
N ASN A 326 20.11 10.61 5.88
CA ASN A 326 21.22 10.78 4.93
C ASN A 326 22.47 9.96 5.28
N SER A 327 22.29 8.75 5.82
CA SER A 327 23.38 7.86 6.24
C SER A 327 22.97 6.39 6.19
N ASP A 328 23.92 5.51 5.89
CA ASP A 328 23.76 4.06 5.98
C ASP A 328 24.03 3.51 7.40
N GLN A 329 24.19 4.39 8.38
CA GLN A 329 24.39 4.00 9.78
C GLN A 329 23.07 3.84 10.53
N TYR A 330 22.93 2.74 11.26
CA TYR A 330 21.80 2.50 12.15
C TYR A 330 21.82 3.41 13.38
N PHE A 331 20.65 3.95 13.71
CA PHE A 331 20.42 4.83 14.84
C PHE A 331 20.75 4.16 16.18
N GLY A 332 21.49 4.86 17.05
CA GLY A 332 21.84 4.38 18.40
C GLY A 332 22.90 3.26 18.44
N GLY A 333 23.74 3.15 17.40
CA GLY A 333 24.91 2.28 17.35
C GLY A 333 26.08 2.76 18.24
N LEU A 334 27.28 2.20 18.02
CA LEU A 334 28.50 2.48 18.81
C LEU A 334 28.91 3.97 18.81
N GLU A 335 28.55 4.71 17.76
CA GLU A 335 28.83 6.15 17.59
C GLU A 335 27.69 7.05 18.14
N GLY A 336 26.65 6.47 18.72
CA GLY A 336 25.50 7.21 19.24
C GLY A 336 25.83 8.05 20.48
N LYS A 337 25.16 9.19 20.64
CA LYS A 337 25.32 10.04 21.82
C LYS A 337 24.86 9.32 23.09
N ARG A 338 25.61 9.47 24.18
CA ARG A 338 25.26 8.90 25.50
C ARG A 338 23.86 9.39 25.91
N GLY A 339 22.92 8.45 26.08
CA GLY A 339 21.53 8.73 26.45
C GLY A 339 20.52 8.68 25.30
N GLU A 340 20.93 8.49 24.05
CA GLU A 340 19.99 8.28 22.94
C GLU A 340 19.23 6.95 23.06
N LYS A 341 17.92 7.00 22.82
CA LYS A 341 17.07 5.80 22.84
C LYS A 341 17.47 4.89 21.68
N LYS A 342 18.12 3.78 22.00
CA LYS A 342 18.58 2.80 21.02
C LYS A 342 17.39 2.20 20.27
N ARG A 343 17.50 2.14 18.95
CA ARG A 343 16.53 1.51 18.05
C ARG A 343 17.19 0.31 17.41
N VAL A 344 16.69 -0.87 17.77
CA VAL A 344 17.22 -2.13 17.27
C VAL A 344 16.87 -2.25 15.78
N PRO A 345 17.83 -2.66 14.93
CA PRO A 345 17.55 -2.90 13.52
C PRO A 345 16.42 -3.92 13.30
N ALA A 346 15.53 -3.67 12.34
CA ALA A 346 14.44 -4.56 11.95
C ALA A 346 14.03 -4.35 10.48
N TRP A 347 13.42 -5.36 9.87
CA TRP A 347 12.82 -5.24 8.54
C TRP A 347 11.49 -4.52 8.59
#